data_AF-A0A936MTP3-F1
#
_entry.id   AF-A0A936MTP3-F1
#
_cell.length_a   1.000
_cell.length_b   1.000
_cell.length_c   1.000
_cell.angle_alpha   90.00
_cell.angle_beta   90.00
_cell.angle_gamma   90.00
#
_symmetry.space_group_name_H-M   'P 1'
#
loop_
_entity.id
_entity.type
_entity.pdbx_description
1 polymer ?
#
loop_
_entity_poly.entity_id
_entity_poly.type
_entity_poly.pdbx_seq_one_letter_code
_entity_poly.pdbx_strand_id
1 'polypeptide(L)'
;MAANFYDNAGVMAGCDIHKFWAPGPPPTLLTPVPIFGHIVAAPFLWPPATFWKRTGTVKSDNWQMIQGGFDLYLVPHIPWPAPQGWYEPLELIMVHMNAGSKAQLTVHSVTGMGNPLATCIVSAVGLNVNCQEAGLSAPTGAVVNINSVETSPTAGDYAGAVVGWAVDAALGWAMDSLPDWAKHGWRRIGDVPYLKVLDVPSHVQNFVQRWVDSSFSEAVDGFTGDVKGVFGGSGT
;
A
#
# COMPACT_ATOMS: atom_id res chain seq x y z
N MET A 1 1.96 -8.84 -19.57
CA MET A 1 3.29 -8.36 -19.16
C MET A 1 3.74 -9.20 -17.98
N ALA A 2 5.02 -9.56 -17.90
CA ALA A 2 5.55 -10.30 -16.76
C ALA A 2 5.83 -9.35 -15.59
N ALA A 3 5.68 -9.83 -14.36
CA ALA A 3 5.96 -9.12 -13.12
C ALA A 3 6.62 -10.06 -12.10
N ASN A 4 7.58 -9.54 -11.36
CA ASN A 4 8.33 -10.31 -10.37
C ASN A 4 7.49 -10.50 -9.10
N PHE A 5 7.56 -11.67 -8.48
CA PHE A 5 7.05 -11.80 -7.11
C PHE A 5 7.95 -11.08 -6.12
N TYR A 6 7.34 -10.62 -5.03
CA TYR A 6 8.09 -10.11 -3.90
C TYR A 6 8.74 -11.24 -3.10
N ASP A 7 9.99 -11.05 -2.73
CA ASP A 7 10.77 -11.82 -1.77
C ASP A 7 11.61 -10.89 -0.87
N ASN A 8 12.30 -11.45 0.11
CA ASN A 8 13.10 -10.67 1.07
C ASN A 8 14.27 -9.85 0.46
N ALA A 9 14.66 -10.05 -0.81
CA ALA A 9 15.69 -9.24 -1.46
C ALA A 9 15.19 -7.87 -1.92
N GLY A 10 13.87 -7.66 -1.95
CA GLY A 10 13.26 -6.43 -2.40
C GLY A 10 13.58 -5.22 -1.52
N VAL A 11 13.51 -4.04 -2.12
CA VAL A 11 13.63 -2.75 -1.45
C VAL A 11 12.46 -1.87 -1.88
N MET A 12 11.82 -1.21 -0.92
CA MET A 12 10.93 -0.08 -1.19
C MET A 12 11.74 1.20 -1.08
N ALA A 13 11.60 2.09 -2.06
CA ALA A 13 12.11 3.45 -2.02
C ALA A 13 11.11 4.41 -2.66
N GLY A 14 11.09 5.67 -2.25
CA GLY A 14 10.16 6.61 -2.85
C GLY A 14 10.27 8.01 -2.28
N CYS A 15 9.25 8.79 -2.62
CA CYS A 15 9.04 10.10 -2.02
C CYS A 15 7.76 10.05 -1.19
N ASP A 16 7.85 10.53 0.04
CA ASP A 16 6.70 10.76 0.89
C ASP A 16 6.53 12.24 1.16
N ILE A 17 5.34 12.62 1.59
CA ILE A 17 4.95 14.01 1.76
C ILE A 17 4.26 14.15 3.11
N HIS A 18 4.85 14.95 3.99
CA HIS A 18 4.35 15.18 5.35
C HIS A 18 4.19 16.66 5.64
N LYS A 19 3.25 16.99 6.52
CA LYS A 19 3.02 18.35 6.99
C LYS A 19 4.00 18.63 8.12
N PHE A 20 4.82 19.67 7.98
CA PHE A 20 5.65 20.13 9.10
C PHE A 20 5.12 21.42 9.70
N TRP A 21 5.19 21.50 11.02
CA TRP A 21 4.95 22.73 11.75
C TRP A 21 6.19 23.60 11.64
N ALA A 22 6.17 24.52 10.66
CA ALA A 22 7.18 25.56 10.59
C ALA A 22 7.19 26.35 11.92
N PRO A 23 8.37 26.73 12.45
CA PRO A 23 8.46 27.53 13.67
C PRO A 23 7.70 28.85 13.48
N GLY A 24 6.63 29.03 14.24
CA GLY A 24 5.73 30.16 14.10
C GLY A 24 4.51 30.07 15.04
N PRO A 25 3.64 31.08 15.04
CA PRO A 25 2.37 30.99 15.73
C PRO A 25 1.57 29.78 15.21
N PRO A 26 0.76 29.13 16.06
CA PRO A 26 -0.03 27.97 15.67
C PRO A 26 -0.75 28.26 14.35
N PRO A 27 -0.71 27.34 13.37
CA PRO A 27 -1.39 27.53 12.11
C PRO A 27 -2.85 27.85 12.40
N THR A 28 -3.31 28.99 11.91
CA THR A 28 -4.72 29.34 11.94
C THR A 28 -5.43 28.57 10.83
N LEU A 29 -6.77 28.52 10.84
CA LEU A 29 -7.55 27.98 9.71
C LEU A 29 -7.19 28.62 8.34
N LEU A 30 -6.52 29.77 8.35
CA LEU A 30 -6.12 30.52 7.15
C LEU A 30 -4.66 30.32 6.73
N THR A 31 -3.82 29.67 7.56
CA THR A 31 -2.40 29.44 7.25
C THR A 31 -2.20 27.97 6.91
N PRO A 32 -2.02 27.61 5.62
CA PRO A 32 -1.73 26.24 5.25
C PRO A 32 -0.48 25.75 5.96
N VAL A 33 -0.54 24.56 6.56
CA VAL A 33 0.66 23.92 7.11
C VAL A 33 1.57 23.56 5.93
N PRO A 34 2.84 24.00 5.94
CA PRO A 34 3.77 23.66 4.88
C PRO A 34 3.91 22.15 4.71
N ILE A 35 3.96 21.73 3.45
CA ILE A 35 4.07 20.35 3.06
C ILE A 35 5.49 20.13 2.54
N PHE A 36 6.18 19.12 3.06
CA PHE A 36 7.56 18.83 2.69
C PHE A 36 7.75 17.40 2.20
N GLY A 37 8.61 17.27 1.20
CA GLY A 37 9.02 15.99 0.67
C GLY A 37 9.98 15.28 1.60
N HIS A 38 9.91 13.96 1.60
CA HIS A 38 10.86 13.06 2.23
C HIS A 38 11.31 12.01 1.23
N ILE A 39 12.58 11.66 1.29
CA ILE A 39 13.07 10.45 0.66
C ILE A 39 12.87 9.32 1.67
N VAL A 40 12.25 8.24 1.22
CA VAL A 40 12.02 7.03 2.02
C VAL A 40 12.68 5.84 1.38
N ALA A 41 13.25 4.95 2.19
CA ALA A 41 13.71 3.66 1.72
C ALA A 41 13.75 2.64 2.87
N ALA A 42 13.28 1.42 2.61
CA ALA A 42 13.39 0.30 3.53
C ALA A 42 13.52 -1.03 2.77
N PRO A 43 14.50 -1.89 3.13
CA PRO A 43 14.59 -3.24 2.58
C PRO A 43 13.43 -4.12 3.10
N PHE A 44 13.05 -5.17 2.39
CA PHE A 44 11.98 -6.06 2.86
C PHE A 44 12.36 -6.88 4.10
N LEU A 45 13.65 -6.99 4.42
CA LEU A 45 14.16 -7.50 5.70
C LEU A 45 14.09 -6.50 6.88
N TRP A 46 13.45 -5.34 6.70
CA TRP A 46 13.33 -4.30 7.72
C TRP A 46 12.80 -4.85 9.08
N PRO A 47 13.46 -4.58 10.23
CA PRO A 47 13.10 -5.17 11.53
C PRO A 47 11.67 -4.90 12.02
N PRO A 48 11.03 -3.77 11.68
CA PRO A 48 9.61 -3.57 11.95
C PRO A 48 8.74 -3.83 10.71
N ALA A 49 8.95 -4.95 10.01
CA ALA A 49 8.05 -5.46 8.98
C ALA A 49 7.07 -6.52 9.53
N THR A 50 6.01 -6.86 8.78
CA THR A 50 5.11 -7.96 9.12
C THR A 50 5.73 -9.31 8.75
N PHE A 51 6.68 -9.81 9.55
CA PHE A 51 7.42 -11.05 9.26
C PHE A 51 6.53 -12.29 9.06
N TRP A 52 5.34 -12.31 9.66
CA TRP A 52 4.37 -13.40 9.52
C TRP A 52 3.73 -13.47 8.13
N LYS A 53 3.88 -12.44 7.28
CA LYS A 53 3.48 -12.44 5.87
C LYS A 53 4.57 -13.00 4.95
N ARG A 54 5.68 -13.49 5.50
CA ARG A 54 6.72 -14.20 4.74
C ARG A 54 6.41 -15.68 4.72
N THR A 55 6.67 -16.32 3.59
CA THR A 55 6.51 -17.76 3.48
C THR A 55 7.61 -18.47 4.29
N GLY A 56 7.21 -19.42 5.12
CA GLY A 56 8.15 -20.24 5.89
C GLY A 56 8.97 -21.19 5.00
N THR A 57 8.33 -21.78 3.98
CA THR A 57 8.92 -22.86 3.16
C THR A 57 9.09 -22.53 1.68
N VAL A 58 8.33 -21.56 1.16
CA VAL A 58 8.42 -21.16 -0.25
C VAL A 58 9.51 -20.09 -0.39
N LYS A 59 10.39 -20.24 -1.38
CA LYS A 59 11.51 -19.32 -1.61
C LYS A 59 11.74 -19.09 -3.10
N SER A 60 12.25 -17.93 -3.44
CA SER A 60 12.88 -17.60 -4.74
C SER A 60 14.30 -17.14 -4.46
N ASP A 61 15.28 -17.53 -5.28
CA ASP A 61 16.67 -17.05 -5.15
C ASP A 61 17.25 -17.15 -3.72
N ASN A 62 16.82 -18.19 -2.98
CA ASN A 62 17.10 -18.44 -1.56
C ASN A 62 16.47 -17.47 -0.53
N TRP A 63 15.67 -16.50 -0.98
CA TRP A 63 14.89 -15.58 -0.16
C TRP A 63 13.45 -16.06 0.03
N GLN A 64 12.86 -15.76 1.19
CA GLN A 64 11.46 -16.09 1.44
C GLN A 64 10.56 -15.20 0.59
N MET A 65 9.55 -15.80 -0.03
CA MET A 65 8.51 -15.07 -0.75
C MET A 65 7.64 -14.27 0.22
N ILE A 66 7.01 -13.22 -0.30
CA ILE A 66 6.15 -12.32 0.47
C ILE A 66 4.71 -12.47 0.03
N GLN A 67 3.81 -12.61 1.00
CA GLN A 67 2.38 -12.72 0.81
C GLN A 67 1.72 -11.33 0.75
N GLY A 68 0.47 -11.31 0.28
CA GLY A 68 -0.37 -10.12 0.24
C GLY A 68 -0.59 -9.45 1.60
N GLY A 69 -0.61 -8.11 1.58
CA GLY A 69 -0.74 -7.29 2.79
C GLY A 69 0.52 -7.31 3.66
N PHE A 70 1.69 -7.51 3.06
CA PHE A 70 2.96 -7.29 3.74
C PHE A 70 3.20 -5.79 3.94
N ASP A 71 3.47 -5.43 5.20
CA ASP A 71 3.75 -4.06 5.61
C ASP A 71 5.19 -3.89 6.09
N LEU A 72 5.76 -2.77 5.73
CA LEU A 72 6.93 -2.18 6.38
C LEU A 72 6.41 -1.09 7.32
N TYR A 73 6.76 -1.12 8.60
CA TYR A 73 6.49 -0.03 9.54
C TYR A 73 7.77 0.75 9.82
N LEU A 74 7.64 1.92 10.44
CA LEU A 74 8.77 2.75 10.86
C LEU A 74 9.79 2.99 9.74
N VAL A 75 9.28 3.18 8.51
CA VAL A 75 10.14 3.41 7.35
C VAL A 75 10.94 4.68 7.58
N PRO A 76 12.27 4.68 7.40
CA PRO A 76 13.09 5.87 7.53
C PRO A 76 12.63 6.98 6.57
N HIS A 77 12.46 8.19 7.11
CA HIS A 77 12.07 9.39 6.38
C HIS A 77 13.18 10.44 6.50
N ILE A 78 13.75 10.83 5.35
CA ILE A 78 14.81 11.84 5.29
C ILE A 78 14.23 13.09 4.60
N PRO A 79 14.12 14.24 5.27
CA PRO A 79 13.58 15.47 4.67
C PRO A 79 14.33 15.88 3.41
N TRP A 80 13.60 16.32 2.40
CA TRP A 80 14.15 16.83 1.16
C TRP A 80 13.35 18.03 0.63
N PRO A 81 13.96 19.23 0.57
CA PRO A 81 15.32 19.57 1.00
C PRO A 81 15.46 19.64 2.53
N ALA A 82 16.66 19.36 3.03
CA ALA A 82 17.05 19.52 4.44
C ALA A 82 17.91 20.79 4.64
N PRO A 83 18.01 21.33 5.87
CA PRO A 83 17.13 21.16 7.03
C PRO A 83 15.96 22.18 7.03
N GLN A 84 14.92 21.92 7.81
CA GLN A 84 13.66 22.69 7.82
C GLN A 84 13.41 23.45 9.13
N GLY A 85 14.15 23.17 10.22
CA GLY A 85 14.10 23.96 11.45
C GLY A 85 14.59 23.21 12.70
N TRP A 86 14.53 23.86 13.87
CA TRP A 86 14.99 23.27 15.14
C TRP A 86 14.02 22.24 15.74
N TYR A 87 12.75 22.27 15.35
CA TYR A 87 11.72 21.32 15.81
C TYR A 87 11.66 20.04 14.94
N GLU A 88 12.35 20.06 13.79
CA GLU A 88 12.45 18.96 12.83
C GLU A 88 12.71 17.59 13.46
N PRO A 89 13.59 17.42 14.48
CA PRO A 89 13.82 16.10 15.07
C PRO A 89 12.58 15.49 15.73
N LEU A 90 11.73 16.29 16.37
CA LEU A 90 10.52 15.79 17.04
C LEU A 90 9.45 15.40 16.01
N GLU A 91 9.26 16.22 14.99
CA GLU A 91 8.34 15.91 13.89
C GLU A 91 8.81 14.69 13.11
N LEU A 92 10.12 14.55 12.87
CA LEU A 92 10.68 13.36 12.27
C LEU A 92 10.42 12.12 13.12
N ILE A 93 10.54 12.19 14.45
CA ILE A 93 10.19 11.06 15.32
C ILE A 93 8.72 10.67 15.12
N MET A 94 7.81 11.64 15.08
CA MET A 94 6.38 11.37 14.86
C MET A 94 6.13 10.75 13.49
N VAL A 95 6.68 11.34 12.42
CA VAL A 95 6.60 10.81 11.05
C VAL A 95 7.12 9.39 11.01
N HIS A 96 8.29 9.11 11.58
CA HIS A 96 8.85 7.76 11.64
C HIS A 96 7.96 6.80 12.42
N MET A 97 7.38 7.21 13.56
CA MET A 97 6.49 6.35 14.34
C MET A 97 5.21 5.96 13.59
N ASN A 98 4.79 6.80 12.65
CA ASN A 98 3.56 6.66 11.87
C ASN A 98 3.79 6.14 10.45
N ALA A 99 5.03 6.12 10.00
CA ALA A 99 5.45 5.68 8.69
C ALA A 99 5.13 4.19 8.46
N GLY A 100 4.64 3.90 7.26
CA GLY A 100 4.42 2.54 6.80
C GLY A 100 4.26 2.45 5.30
N SER A 101 4.49 1.26 4.76
CA SER A 101 4.38 0.94 3.33
C SER A 101 3.74 -0.43 3.15
N LYS A 102 2.63 -0.52 2.41
CA LYS A 102 1.90 -1.76 2.14
C LYS A 102 2.04 -2.24 0.70
N ALA A 103 2.33 -3.53 0.52
CA ALA A 103 2.27 -4.20 -0.78
C ALA A 103 0.80 -4.42 -1.21
N GLN A 104 0.35 -3.71 -2.25
CA GLN A 104 -1.06 -3.74 -2.69
C GLN A 104 -1.37 -4.78 -3.76
N LEU A 105 -0.45 -5.05 -4.69
CA LEU A 105 -0.71 -5.98 -5.78
C LEU A 105 -0.40 -7.42 -5.38
N THR A 106 -1.40 -8.28 -5.50
CA THR A 106 -1.30 -9.71 -5.19
C THR A 106 -1.89 -10.53 -6.32
N VAL A 107 -1.26 -11.67 -6.63
CA VAL A 107 -1.80 -12.60 -7.63
C VAL A 107 -2.54 -13.72 -6.91
N HIS A 108 -3.86 -13.72 -6.99
CA HIS A 108 -4.69 -14.66 -6.23
C HIS A 108 -4.58 -16.12 -6.70
N SER A 109 -4.16 -16.33 -7.95
CA SER A 109 -3.95 -17.67 -8.51
C SER A 109 -2.65 -18.35 -8.04
N VAL A 110 -1.70 -17.59 -7.47
CA VAL A 110 -0.42 -18.11 -7.00
C VAL A 110 -0.28 -17.88 -5.51
N THR A 111 -0.21 -18.97 -4.75
CA THR A 111 -0.17 -18.91 -3.29
C THR A 111 1.13 -19.44 -2.73
N GLY A 112 1.60 -18.82 -1.64
CA GLY A 112 2.64 -19.37 -0.78
C GLY A 112 2.01 -19.76 0.55
N MET A 113 2.01 -21.06 0.87
CA MET A 113 1.38 -21.59 2.09
C MET A 113 -0.11 -21.19 2.21
N GLY A 114 -0.85 -21.26 1.10
CA GLY A 114 -2.30 -21.01 1.06
C GLY A 114 -2.71 -19.54 1.04
N ASN A 115 -1.77 -18.58 1.07
CA ASN A 115 -2.07 -17.16 0.93
C ASN A 115 -1.52 -16.61 -0.40
N PRO A 116 -2.23 -15.70 -1.08
CA PRO A 116 -1.74 -15.05 -2.30
C PRO A 116 -0.38 -14.40 -2.11
N LEU A 117 0.48 -14.50 -3.13
CA LEU A 117 1.79 -13.84 -3.14
C LEU A 117 1.67 -12.40 -3.66
N ALA A 118 2.44 -11.50 -3.05
CA ALA A 118 2.58 -10.12 -3.49
C ALA A 118 3.52 -10.03 -4.70
N THR A 119 3.27 -9.09 -5.60
CA THR A 119 4.05 -8.95 -6.84
C THR A 119 4.27 -7.49 -7.22
N CYS A 120 5.32 -7.26 -8.01
CA CYS A 120 5.55 -6.01 -8.73
C CYS A 120 4.39 -5.72 -9.71
N ILE A 121 4.26 -4.47 -10.13
CA ILE A 121 3.27 -4.08 -11.16
C ILE A 121 3.74 -4.53 -12.54
N VAL A 122 5.03 -4.33 -12.82
CA VAL A 122 5.65 -4.67 -14.09
C VAL A 122 7.13 -4.98 -13.89
N SER A 123 7.58 -6.13 -14.41
CA SER A 123 8.96 -6.61 -14.24
C SER A 123 9.39 -6.53 -12.76
N ALA A 124 10.56 -5.96 -12.47
CA ALA A 124 11.08 -5.76 -11.12
C ALA A 124 10.50 -4.53 -10.40
N VAL A 125 9.57 -3.76 -11.01
CA VAL A 125 9.07 -2.50 -10.45
C VAL A 125 7.65 -2.66 -9.91
N GLY A 126 7.50 -2.41 -8.61
CA GLY A 126 6.22 -2.41 -7.91
C GLY A 126 5.80 -1.02 -7.42
N LEU A 127 4.56 -0.93 -6.93
CA LEU A 127 4.11 0.22 -6.15
C LEU A 127 3.56 -0.27 -4.81
N ASN A 128 4.01 0.38 -3.76
CA ASN A 128 3.47 0.27 -2.42
C ASN A 128 2.76 1.57 -2.06
N VAL A 129 1.75 1.43 -1.21
CA VAL A 129 1.06 2.58 -0.61
C VAL A 129 1.85 3.00 0.62
N ASN A 130 2.43 4.20 0.55
CA ASN A 130 3.12 4.80 1.68
C ASN A 130 2.14 5.59 2.56
N CYS A 131 2.53 5.85 3.80
CA CYS A 131 1.74 6.64 4.73
C CYS A 131 1.87 8.14 4.43
N GLN A 132 0.93 8.70 3.69
CA GLN A 132 0.91 10.13 3.44
C GLN A 132 0.04 10.88 4.45
N GLU A 133 0.62 11.85 5.18
CA GLU A 133 -0.08 12.72 6.13
C GLU A 133 -0.83 13.85 5.40
N ALA A 134 -1.89 13.51 4.66
CA ALA A 134 -2.76 14.52 4.02
C ALA A 134 -4.18 14.04 3.67
N GLY A 135 -4.64 12.91 4.24
CA GLY A 135 -5.93 12.31 3.85
C GLY A 135 -5.93 11.70 2.44
N LEU A 136 -4.75 11.50 1.86
CA LEU A 136 -4.53 10.92 0.54
C LEU A 136 -3.49 9.82 0.67
N SER A 137 -3.87 8.60 1.02
CA SER A 137 -2.96 7.45 0.86
C SER A 137 -2.65 7.31 -0.63
N ALA A 138 -1.42 7.55 -1.08
CA ALA A 138 -1.05 7.44 -2.48
C ALA A 138 0.02 6.35 -2.70
N PRO A 139 0.02 5.69 -3.88
CA PRO A 139 1.02 4.68 -4.24
C PRO A 139 2.36 5.34 -4.62
N THR A 140 3.00 6.03 -3.67
CA THR A 140 4.27 6.76 -3.89
C THR A 140 5.52 5.93 -3.59
N GLY A 141 5.36 4.74 -2.99
CA GLY A 141 6.46 3.83 -2.72
C GLY A 141 6.80 3.04 -3.96
N ALA A 142 7.87 3.37 -4.67
CA ALA A 142 8.39 2.51 -5.72
C ALA A 142 9.08 1.29 -5.09
N VAL A 143 8.76 0.10 -5.54
CA VAL A 143 9.46 -1.11 -5.12
C VAL A 143 10.36 -1.56 -6.25
N VAL A 144 11.58 -1.97 -5.90
CA VAL A 144 12.44 -2.74 -6.79
C VAL A 144 12.64 -4.12 -6.17
N ASN A 145 12.19 -5.16 -6.88
CA ASN A 145 12.45 -6.54 -6.53
C ASN A 145 12.88 -7.33 -7.77
N ILE A 146 14.19 -7.59 -7.86
CA ILE A 146 14.80 -8.42 -8.90
C ILE A 146 14.75 -9.87 -8.41
N ASN A 147 13.89 -10.67 -9.04
CA ASN A 147 13.58 -12.05 -8.66
C ASN A 147 13.50 -12.89 -9.93
N SER A 148 14.00 -14.12 -9.90
CA SER A 148 13.91 -15.08 -11.01
C SER A 148 12.50 -15.64 -11.24
N VAL A 149 11.60 -15.51 -10.26
CA VAL A 149 10.22 -15.99 -10.33
C VAL A 149 9.28 -14.85 -10.73
N GLU A 150 8.75 -14.98 -11.94
CA GLU A 150 7.81 -14.04 -12.54
C GLU A 150 6.39 -14.63 -12.63
N THR A 151 5.42 -13.74 -12.78
CA THR A 151 4.02 -14.05 -13.05
C THR A 151 3.46 -13.10 -14.10
N SER A 152 2.24 -13.37 -14.57
CA SER A 152 1.49 -12.46 -15.44
C SER A 152 0.19 -12.10 -14.73
N PRO A 153 0.17 -11.02 -13.93
CA PRO A 153 -1.03 -10.58 -13.23
C PRO A 153 -2.16 -10.37 -14.25
N THR A 154 -3.35 -10.84 -13.89
CA THR A 154 -4.55 -10.66 -14.70
C THR A 154 -5.12 -9.26 -14.52
N ALA A 155 -6.02 -8.83 -15.41
CA ALA A 155 -6.77 -7.59 -15.20
C ALA A 155 -7.53 -7.58 -13.86
N GLY A 156 -8.01 -8.75 -13.41
CA GLY A 156 -8.68 -8.91 -12.12
C GLY A 156 -7.76 -8.65 -10.92
N ASP A 157 -6.49 -9.05 -11.00
CA ASP A 157 -5.51 -8.78 -9.94
C ASP A 157 -5.22 -7.27 -9.81
N TYR A 158 -5.09 -6.56 -10.94
CA TYR A 158 -4.92 -5.11 -10.93
C TYR A 158 -6.16 -4.38 -10.41
N ALA A 159 -7.36 -4.78 -10.85
CA ALA A 159 -8.60 -4.21 -10.36
C ALA A 159 -8.78 -4.45 -8.85
N GLY A 160 -8.43 -5.65 -8.37
CA GLY A 160 -8.42 -5.99 -6.96
C GLY A 160 -7.47 -5.10 -6.15
N ALA A 161 -6.27 -4.83 -6.67
CA ALA A 161 -5.31 -3.93 -6.03
C ALA A 161 -5.81 -2.47 -5.99
N VAL A 162 -6.43 -1.98 -7.06
CA VAL A 162 -7.03 -0.62 -7.10
C VAL A 162 -8.16 -0.50 -6.08
N VAL A 163 -9.03 -1.50 -6.01
CA VAL A 163 -10.13 -1.53 -5.05
C VAL A 163 -9.62 -1.65 -3.62
N GLY A 164 -8.61 -2.50 -3.36
CA GLY A 164 -7.95 -2.60 -2.05
C GLY A 164 -7.39 -1.26 -1.60
N TRP A 165 -6.67 -0.57 -2.49
CA TRP A 165 -6.19 0.79 -2.25
C TRP A 165 -7.31 1.79 -1.96
N ALA A 166 -8.39 1.79 -2.75
CA ALA A 166 -9.51 2.70 -2.57
C ALA A 166 -10.24 2.46 -1.23
N VAL A 167 -10.41 1.19 -0.83
CA VAL A 167 -10.96 0.83 0.48
C VAL A 167 -10.04 1.28 1.61
N ASP A 168 -8.72 1.04 1.49
CA ASP A 168 -7.74 1.51 2.47
C ASP A 168 -7.73 3.04 2.60
N ALA A 169 -7.87 3.76 1.47
CA ALA A 169 -7.97 5.21 1.45
C ALA A 169 -9.26 5.71 2.11
N ALA A 170 -10.41 5.09 1.79
CA ALA A 170 -11.70 5.43 2.39
C ALA A 170 -11.74 5.13 3.89
N LEU A 171 -11.19 4.00 4.33
CA LEU A 171 -11.01 3.68 5.74
C LEU A 171 -10.08 4.69 6.40
N GLY A 172 -8.96 5.04 5.76
CA GLY A 172 -8.05 6.09 6.22
C GLY A 172 -8.77 7.42 6.47
N TRP A 173 -9.58 7.86 5.51
CA TRP A 173 -10.37 9.08 5.61
C TRP A 173 -11.43 9.01 6.73
N ALA A 174 -12.17 7.91 6.83
CA ALA A 174 -13.16 7.72 7.90
C ALA A 174 -12.51 7.72 9.28
N MET A 175 -11.30 7.18 9.35
CA MET A 175 -10.50 7.14 10.57
C MET A 175 -9.84 8.47 10.88
N ASP A 176 -9.81 9.42 9.95
CA ASP A 176 -9.17 10.72 10.19
C ASP A 176 -9.83 11.54 11.30
N SER A 177 -11.08 11.22 11.65
CA SER A 177 -11.77 11.78 12.82
C SER A 177 -11.31 11.20 14.16
N LEU A 178 -10.58 10.08 14.16
CA LEU A 178 -10.04 9.46 15.37
C LEU A 178 -8.68 10.07 15.75
N PRO A 179 -8.28 10.02 17.03
CA PRO A 179 -6.91 10.33 17.42
C PRO A 179 -5.91 9.43 16.69
N ASP A 180 -4.75 9.96 16.29
CA ASP A 180 -3.76 9.22 15.48
C ASP A 180 -3.35 7.88 16.09
N TRP A 181 -3.19 7.81 17.41
CA TRP A 181 -2.90 6.54 18.10
C TRP A 181 -3.95 5.45 17.85
N ALA A 182 -5.24 5.81 17.73
CA ALA A 182 -6.32 4.88 17.43
C ALA A 182 -6.30 4.47 15.94
N LYS A 183 -5.96 5.41 15.05
CA LYS A 183 -5.77 5.12 13.62
C LYS A 183 -4.68 4.07 13.41
N HIS A 184 -3.56 4.23 14.09
CA HIS A 184 -2.42 3.32 13.99
C HIS A 184 -2.68 1.97 14.65
N GLY A 185 -3.38 1.94 15.79
CA GLY A 185 -3.82 0.68 16.41
C GLY A 185 -4.66 -0.14 15.45
N TRP A 186 -5.67 0.48 14.82
CA TRP A 186 -6.56 -0.20 13.89
C TRP A 186 -5.90 -0.68 12.60
N ARG A 187 -5.07 0.15 11.95
CA ARG A 187 -4.30 -0.26 10.76
C ARG A 187 -3.45 -1.51 11.05
N ARG A 188 -3.03 -1.70 12.31
CA ARG A 188 -2.26 -2.87 12.75
C ARG A 188 -3.14 -4.05 13.20
N ILE A 189 -4.40 -3.83 13.58
CA ILE A 189 -5.31 -4.87 14.10
C ILE A 189 -5.71 -5.88 13.02
N GLY A 190 -6.00 -5.41 11.80
CA GLY A 190 -6.40 -6.28 10.69
C GLY A 190 -5.32 -7.31 10.28
N ASP A 191 -4.06 -6.98 10.55
CA ASP A 191 -2.90 -7.78 10.15
C ASP A 191 -2.35 -8.70 11.25
N VAL A 192 -2.88 -8.63 12.48
CA VAL A 192 -2.50 -9.55 13.57
C VAL A 192 -3.39 -10.81 13.52
N PRO A 193 -2.82 -12.02 13.27
CA PRO A 193 -3.59 -13.24 13.05
C PRO A 193 -4.56 -13.62 14.20
N TYR A 194 -4.25 -13.18 15.43
CA TYR A 194 -5.00 -13.47 16.65
C TYR A 194 -6.07 -12.40 16.99
N LEU A 195 -6.07 -11.25 16.29
CA LEU A 195 -6.99 -10.13 16.54
C LEU A 195 -8.11 -10.01 15.49
N LYS A 196 -8.42 -11.10 14.78
CA LYS A 196 -9.69 -11.28 14.03
C LYS A 196 -10.97 -11.15 14.89
N VAL A 197 -10.84 -10.72 16.15
CA VAL A 197 -11.90 -10.56 17.15
C VAL A 197 -12.67 -9.24 16.97
N LEU A 198 -12.14 -8.27 16.22
CA LEU A 198 -12.95 -7.16 15.72
C LEU A 198 -13.59 -7.59 14.40
N ASP A 199 -14.69 -8.34 14.52
CA ASP A 199 -15.67 -8.46 13.45
C ASP A 199 -16.03 -7.05 13.02
N VAL A 200 -15.47 -6.62 11.88
CA VAL A 200 -15.95 -5.42 11.19
C VAL A 200 -17.47 -5.62 11.10
N PRO A 201 -18.29 -4.72 11.68
CA PRO A 201 -19.71 -4.93 11.75
C PRO A 201 -20.25 -5.32 10.37
N SER A 202 -21.06 -6.37 10.30
CA SER A 202 -21.49 -6.96 9.02
C SER A 202 -22.10 -5.94 8.05
N HIS A 203 -22.67 -4.83 8.55
CA HIS A 203 -23.16 -3.73 7.73
C HIS A 203 -22.05 -2.97 6.98
N VAL A 204 -20.86 -2.79 7.58
CA VAL A 204 -19.69 -2.19 6.92
C VAL A 204 -19.12 -3.16 5.89
N GLN A 205 -18.99 -4.45 6.23
CA GLN A 205 -18.57 -5.48 5.26
C GLN A 205 -19.53 -5.53 4.06
N ASN A 206 -20.84 -5.52 4.31
CA ASN A 206 -21.87 -5.51 3.27
C ASN A 206 -21.86 -4.22 2.43
N PHE A 207 -21.58 -3.06 3.04
CA PHE A 207 -21.46 -1.81 2.31
C PHE A 207 -20.25 -1.82 1.38
N VAL A 208 -19.08 -2.21 1.89
CA VAL A 208 -17.86 -2.34 1.10
C VAL A 208 -18.07 -3.36 -0.02
N GLN A 209 -18.61 -4.54 0.29
CA GLN A 209 -18.89 -5.56 -0.71
C GLN A 209 -19.83 -5.04 -1.82
N ARG A 210 -20.93 -4.35 -1.46
CA ARG A 210 -21.84 -3.76 -2.46
C ARG A 210 -21.18 -2.71 -3.32
N TRP A 211 -20.34 -1.85 -2.72
CA TRP A 211 -19.60 -0.83 -3.45
C TRP A 211 -18.56 -1.44 -4.39
N VAL A 212 -17.88 -2.50 -3.96
CA VAL A 212 -16.96 -3.29 -4.78
C VAL A 212 -17.72 -3.92 -5.94
N ASP A 213 -18.83 -4.61 -5.66
CA ASP A 213 -19.65 -5.28 -6.67
C ASP A 213 -20.20 -4.30 -7.71
N SER A 214 -20.65 -3.10 -7.30
CA SER A 214 -21.14 -2.07 -8.22
C SER A 214 -20.02 -1.47 -9.06
N SER A 215 -18.88 -1.15 -8.45
CA SER A 215 -17.74 -0.54 -9.15
C SER A 215 -17.08 -1.53 -10.12
N PHE A 216 -17.04 -2.81 -9.75
CA PHE A 216 -16.55 -3.88 -10.64
C PHE A 216 -17.53 -4.19 -11.76
N SER A 217 -18.84 -4.22 -11.51
CA SER A 217 -19.85 -4.36 -12.56
C SER A 217 -19.67 -3.26 -13.61
N GLU A 218 -19.59 -2.00 -13.18
CA GLU A 218 -19.44 -0.88 -14.11
C GLU A 218 -18.09 -0.90 -14.86
N ALA A 219 -16.99 -1.24 -14.20
CA ALA A 219 -15.66 -1.32 -14.83
C ALA A 219 -15.56 -2.51 -15.81
N VAL A 220 -16.12 -3.68 -15.47
CA VAL A 220 -16.15 -4.87 -16.33
C VAL A 220 -17.11 -4.67 -17.50
N ASP A 221 -18.27 -4.04 -17.29
CA ASP A 221 -19.23 -3.74 -18.34
C ASP A 221 -18.68 -2.70 -19.32
N GLY A 222 -17.95 -1.69 -18.83
CA GLY A 222 -17.21 -0.74 -19.66
C GLY A 222 -16.10 -1.41 -20.49
N PHE A 223 -15.30 -2.27 -19.86
CA PHE A 223 -14.20 -2.96 -20.53
C PHE A 223 -14.67 -4.01 -21.54
N THR A 224 -15.71 -4.79 -21.22
CA THR A 224 -16.28 -5.79 -22.14
C THR A 224 -17.11 -5.18 -23.26
N GLY A 225 -17.70 -3.99 -23.03
CA GLY A 225 -18.31 -3.16 -24.07
C GLY A 225 -17.31 -2.74 -25.14
N ASP A 226 -16.12 -2.27 -24.73
CA ASP A 226 -15.06 -1.86 -25.64
C ASP A 226 -14.41 -3.04 -26.38
N VAL A 227 -14.23 -4.20 -25.76
CA VAL A 227 -13.63 -5.38 -26.42
C VAL A 227 -14.54 -5.96 -27.51
N LYS A 228 -15.88 -5.86 -27.38
CA LYS A 228 -16.80 -6.26 -28.46
C LYS A 228 -16.72 -5.34 -29.68
N GLY A 229 -16.31 -4.09 -29.52
CA GLY A 229 -16.08 -3.16 -30.62
C GLY A 229 -14.80 -3.41 -31.43
N VAL A 230 -13.77 -4.00 -30.81
CA VAL A 230 -12.44 -4.16 -31.42
C VAL A 230 -12.30 -5.44 -32.27
N PHE A 231 -13.06 -6.51 -31.97
CA PHE A 231 -12.99 -7.78 -32.72
C PHE A 231 -14.19 -8.03 -33.66
N GLY A 232 -15.13 -7.10 -33.74
CA GLY A 232 -16.27 -7.16 -34.67
C GLY A 232 -15.96 -6.47 -36.00
N GLY A 233 -14.99 -6.96 -36.78
CA GLY A 233 -14.65 -6.30 -38.05
C GLY A 233 -13.89 -7.16 -39.07
N SER A 234 -14.62 -7.57 -40.11
CA SER A 234 -14.19 -8.13 -41.40
C SER A 234 -13.93 -9.64 -41.50
N GLY A 235 -15.03 -10.38 -41.60
CA GLY A 235 -15.13 -11.46 -42.57
C GLY A 235 -15.56 -10.87 -43.93
N THR A 236 -14.59 -10.75 -44.85
CA THR A 236 -14.65 -11.03 -46.30
C THR A 236 -13.24 -10.95 -46.84
#